data_AF-A0A383EBY6-F1
#
_entry.id   AF-A0A383EBY6-F1
#
_cell.length_a   1.000
_cell.length_b   1.000
_cell.length_c   1.000
_cell.angle_alpha   90.00
_cell.angle_beta   90.00
_cell.angle_gamma   90.00
#
_symmetry.space_group_name_H-M   'P 1'
#
loop_
_entity.id
_entity.type
_entity.pdbx_description
1 polymer ?
#
loop_
_entity_poly.entity_id
_entity_poly.type
_entity_poly.pdbx_seq_one_letter_code
_entity_poly.pdbx_strand_id
1 'polypeptide(L)'
;MEEIRGIYNMARAFELFIKDNPREQVELHIAGKLIGNKNYQRSLQALFKLPEIYFHDFLPFNQVKKMMDNCHIGIIPFLPTPNHLYALPNKLFEYMAAGMVLLTSDF
;
A
#
# COMPACT_ATOMS: atom_id res chain seq x y z
N MET A 1 -0.57 -5.63 14.78
CA MET A 1 0.26 -6.45 13.88
C MET A 1 0.22 -5.96 12.43
N GLU A 2 -0.74 -5.12 12.03
CA GLU A 2 -0.77 -4.56 10.65
C GLU A 2 -0.31 -3.12 10.57
N GLU A 3 -0.35 -2.38 11.68
CA GLU A 3 0.22 -1.03 11.80
C GLU A 3 1.70 -0.99 11.39
N ILE A 4 2.43 -2.09 11.61
CA ILE A 4 3.84 -2.25 11.23
C ILE A 4 4.05 -2.29 9.71
N ARG A 5 2.99 -2.51 8.92
CA ARG A 5 3.06 -2.48 7.45
C ARG A 5 3.00 -1.06 6.90
N GLY A 6 2.80 -0.05 7.75
CA GLY A 6 2.83 1.39 7.42
C GLY A 6 1.80 1.85 6.40
N ILE A 7 0.69 1.13 6.26
CA ILE A 7 -0.42 1.48 5.34
C ILE A 7 -0.94 2.89 5.62
N TYR A 8 -1.07 3.26 6.89
CA TYR A 8 -1.51 4.61 7.28
C TYR A 8 -0.55 5.69 6.78
N ASN A 9 0.76 5.52 6.97
CA ASN A 9 1.77 6.48 6.53
C ASN A 9 1.75 6.64 5.01
N MET A 10 1.65 5.53 4.27
CA MET A 10 1.51 5.54 2.82
C MET A 10 0.25 6.27 2.35
N ALA A 11 -0.93 5.92 2.90
CA ALA A 11 -2.18 6.55 2.49
C ALA A 11 -2.22 8.04 2.83
N ARG A 12 -1.64 8.44 3.98
CA ARG A 12 -1.53 9.85 4.37
C ARG A 12 -0.54 10.61 3.49
N ALA A 13 0.60 10.02 3.13
CA ALA A 13 1.55 10.63 2.21
C ALA A 13 0.94 10.80 0.82
N PHE A 14 0.17 9.82 0.35
CA PHE A 14 -0.55 9.89 -0.92
C PHE A 14 -1.58 11.03 -0.92
N GLU A 15 -2.37 11.18 0.15
CA GLU A 15 -3.29 12.31 0.31
C GLU A 15 -2.59 13.68 0.23
N LEU A 16 -1.43 13.82 0.89
CA LEU A 16 -0.63 15.04 0.79
C LEU A 16 -0.12 15.27 -0.63
N PHE A 17 0.36 14.22 -1.30
CA PHE A 17 0.85 14.29 -2.66
C PHE A 17 -0.23 14.77 -3.64
N ILE A 18 -1.43 14.18 -3.63
CA ILE A 18 -2.52 14.60 -4.54
C ILE A 18 -2.98 16.03 -4.26
N LYS A 19 -2.97 16.45 -2.99
CA LYS A 19 -3.33 17.82 -2.60
C LYS A 19 -2.33 18.84 -3.13
N ASP A 20 -1.05 18.52 -3.06
CA ASP A 20 0.03 19.40 -3.54
C ASP A 20 0.19 19.34 -5.07
N ASN A 21 -0.31 18.29 -5.72
CA ASN A 21 -0.19 18.04 -7.15
C ASN A 21 -1.56 17.77 -7.83
N PRO A 22 -2.50 18.73 -7.83
CA PRO A 22 -3.90 18.51 -8.25
C PRO A 22 -4.11 18.24 -9.74
N ARG A 23 -3.05 18.33 -10.55
CA ARG A 23 -3.10 18.03 -12.00
C ARG A 23 -2.67 16.60 -12.33
N GLU A 24 -2.01 15.93 -11.39
CA GLU A 24 -1.53 14.56 -11.58
C GLU A 24 -2.69 13.59 -11.45
N GLN A 25 -2.76 12.64 -12.37
CA GLN A 25 -3.77 11.59 -12.37
C GLN A 25 -3.11 10.32 -11.85
N VAL A 26 -3.21 10.10 -10.54
CA VAL A 26 -2.61 8.97 -9.85
C VAL A 26 -3.65 8.26 -9.00
N GLU A 27 -3.55 6.94 -8.93
CA GLU A 27 -4.45 6.08 -8.16
C GLU A 27 -3.62 5.22 -7.20
N LEU A 28 -4.15 4.98 -6.00
CA LEU A 28 -3.55 4.11 -4.99
C LEU A 28 -4.42 2.88 -4.79
N HIS A 29 -3.94 1.72 -5.22
CA HIS A 29 -4.63 0.44 -5.04
C HIS A 29 -4.05 -0.32 -3.84
N ILE A 30 -4.91 -0.67 -2.89
CA ILE A 30 -4.54 -1.42 -1.68
C ILE A 30 -5.39 -2.67 -1.65
N ALA A 31 -4.76 -3.86 -1.72
CA ALA A 31 -5.46 -5.14 -1.62
C ALA A 31 -5.08 -5.89 -0.35
N GLY A 32 -6.07 -6.31 0.42
CA GLY A 32 -5.84 -7.10 1.63
C GLY A 32 -6.95 -6.91 2.65
N LYS A 33 -6.79 -7.54 3.82
CA LYS A 33 -7.68 -7.31 4.96
C LYS A 33 -7.13 -6.17 5.81
N LEU A 34 -8.00 -5.40 6.44
CA LEU A 34 -7.61 -4.45 7.48
C LEU A 34 -7.77 -5.09 8.87
N ILE A 35 -6.66 -5.57 9.41
CA ILE A 35 -6.50 -6.16 10.72
C ILE A 35 -5.79 -5.17 11.66
N GLY A 36 -6.57 -4.39 12.41
CA GLY A 36 -6.02 -3.48 13.40
C GLY A 36 -6.98 -3.19 14.53
N ASN A 37 -6.55 -2.35 15.47
CA ASN A 37 -7.46 -1.86 16.50
C ASN A 37 -8.52 -0.94 15.86
N LYS A 38 -9.65 -0.72 16.55
CA LYS A 38 -10.77 0.08 16.02
C LYS A 38 -10.37 1.51 15.62
N ASN A 39 -9.44 2.13 16.35
CA ASN A 39 -8.99 3.49 16.05
C ASN A 39 -8.16 3.52 14.77
N TYR A 40 -7.26 2.55 14.59
CA TYR A 40 -6.46 2.42 13.37
C TYR A 40 -7.33 2.18 12.14
N GLN A 41 -8.28 1.25 12.23
CA GLN A 41 -9.24 0.99 11.16
C GLN A 41 -10.06 2.24 10.82
N ARG A 42 -10.52 2.99 11.83
CA ARG A 42 -11.26 4.25 11.62
C ARG A 42 -10.42 5.31 10.91
N SER A 43 -9.16 5.46 11.29
CA SER A 43 -8.22 6.39 10.64
C SER A 43 -7.98 6.02 9.17
N LEU A 44 -7.81 4.73 8.86
CA LEU A 44 -7.66 4.26 7.48
C LEU A 44 -8.95 4.46 6.67
N GLN A 45 -10.11 4.16 7.24
CA GLN A 45 -11.40 4.38 6.58
C GLN A 45 -11.64 5.84 6.22
N ALA A 46 -11.10 6.79 6.99
CA ALA A 46 -11.19 8.21 6.63
C ALA A 46 -10.34 8.53 5.39
N LEU A 47 -9.12 7.99 5.31
CA LEU A 47 -8.23 8.16 4.16
C LEU A 47 -8.78 7.48 2.91
N PHE A 48 -9.37 6.29 3.04
CA PHE A 48 -9.90 5.51 1.92
C PHE A 48 -11.19 6.09 1.31
N LYS A 49 -11.68 7.23 1.81
CA LYS A 49 -12.79 7.98 1.18
C LYS A 49 -12.33 8.91 0.07
N LEU A 50 -11.02 9.07 -0.12
CA LEU A 50 -10.48 9.81 -1.25
C LEU A 50 -10.77 9.05 -2.55
N PRO A 51 -11.27 9.71 -3.60
CA PRO A 51 -11.68 9.03 -4.82
C PRO A 51 -10.52 8.33 -5.55
N GLU A 52 -9.29 8.76 -5.32
CA GLU A 52 -8.07 8.21 -5.89
C GLU A 52 -7.54 6.97 -5.13
N ILE A 53 -8.13 6.61 -3.97
CA ILE A 53 -7.70 5.45 -3.18
C ILE A 53 -8.72 4.31 -3.30
N TYR A 54 -8.28 3.20 -3.90
CA TYR A 54 -9.08 2.00 -4.09
C TYR A 54 -8.65 0.92 -3.11
N PHE A 55 -9.46 0.71 -2.07
CA PHE A 55 -9.28 -0.39 -1.14
C PHE A 55 -10.07 -1.62 -1.61
N HIS A 56 -9.34 -2.68 -1.94
CA HIS A 56 -9.84 -4.00 -2.28
C HIS A 56 -9.71 -4.89 -1.05
N ASP A 57 -10.78 -5.58 -0.67
CA ASP A 57 -10.70 -6.63 0.37
C ASP A 57 -9.83 -7.80 -0.16
N PHE A 58 -9.88 -8.95 0.49
CA PHE A 58 -9.15 -10.14 0.05
C PHE A 58 -9.43 -10.47 -1.42
N LEU A 59 -8.38 -10.37 -2.24
CA LEU A 59 -8.40 -10.75 -3.64
C LEU A 59 -7.76 -12.13 -3.82
N PRO A 60 -8.37 -13.03 -4.61
CA PRO A 60 -7.71 -14.24 -5.09
C PRO A 60 -6.44 -13.92 -5.90
N PHE A 61 -5.49 -14.85 -5.92
CA PHE A 61 -4.18 -14.66 -6.55
C PHE A 61 -4.23 -14.14 -7.99
N ASN A 62 -5.12 -14.69 -8.82
CA ASN A 62 -5.29 -14.25 -10.21
C ASN A 62 -5.82 -12.81 -10.33
N GLN A 63 -6.62 -12.34 -9.37
CA GLN A 63 -7.13 -10.97 -9.34
C GLN A 63 -6.06 -9.99 -8.85
N VAL A 64 -5.23 -10.40 -7.87
CA VAL A 64 -4.05 -9.61 -7.45
C VAL A 64 -3.11 -9.39 -8.62
N LYS A 65 -2.83 -10.44 -9.42
CA LYS A 65 -2.00 -10.30 -10.62
C LYS A 65 -2.62 -9.30 -11.61
N LYS A 66 -3.91 -9.44 -11.93
CA LYS A 66 -4.60 -8.49 -12.83
C LYS A 66 -4.55 -7.05 -12.32
N MET A 67 -4.68 -6.85 -11.01
CA MET A 67 -4.54 -5.52 -10.41
C MET A 67 -3.12 -4.99 -10.62
N MET A 68 -2.10 -5.80 -10.30
CA MET A 68 -0.69 -5.43 -10.48
C MET A 68 -0.31 -5.15 -11.93
N ASP A 69 -0.87 -5.90 -12.89
CA ASP A 69 -0.66 -5.67 -14.33
C ASP A 69 -1.12 -4.26 -14.78
N ASN A 70 -1.95 -3.56 -13.99
CA ASN A 70 -2.40 -2.18 -14.22
C ASN A 70 -1.71 -1.14 -13.31
N CYS A 71 -0.71 -1.54 -12.53
CA CYS A 71 -0.01 -0.66 -11.60
C CYS A 71 1.43 -0.40 -12.05
N HIS A 72 1.92 0.83 -11.86
CA HIS A 72 3.27 1.24 -12.26
C HIS A 72 4.30 1.08 -11.13
N ILE A 73 3.88 1.32 -9.88
CA ILE A 73 4.76 1.40 -8.70
C ILE A 73 4.25 0.45 -7.62
N GLY A 74 5.13 -0.41 -7.11
CA GLY A 74 4.89 -1.27 -5.96
C GLY A 74 5.44 -0.61 -4.70
N ILE A 75 4.59 -0.38 -3.70
CA ILE A 75 4.96 0.32 -2.47
C ILE A 75 5.04 -0.68 -1.30
N ILE A 76 6.16 -0.67 -0.58
CA ILE A 76 6.38 -1.49 0.62
C ILE A 76 6.76 -0.54 1.78
N PRO A 77 5.76 0.04 2.47
CA PRO A 77 5.97 1.12 3.43
C PRO A 77 6.18 0.59 4.85
N PHE A 78 6.98 -0.47 4.99
CA PHE A 78 7.16 -1.15 6.26
C PHE A 78 7.72 -0.22 7.34
N LEU A 79 7.34 -0.46 8.59
CA LEU A 79 7.96 0.14 9.77
C LEU A 79 9.10 -0.77 10.28
N PRO A 80 10.16 -0.21 10.89
CA PRO A 80 11.33 -0.96 11.32
C PRO A 80 10.96 -1.85 12.50
N THR A 81 10.64 -3.10 12.20
CA THR A 81 10.38 -4.16 13.17
C THR A 81 11.33 -5.32 12.89
N PRO A 82 11.65 -6.19 13.87
CA PRO A 82 12.59 -7.29 13.64
C PRO A 82 12.27 -8.11 12.38
N ASN A 83 10.98 -8.39 12.12
CA ASN A 83 10.59 -9.14 10.93
C ASN A 83 10.81 -8.38 9.62
N HIS A 84 10.80 -7.06 9.62
CA HIS A 84 11.06 -6.26 8.42
C HIS A 84 12.55 -5.91 8.25
N LEU A 85 13.32 -5.94 9.34
CA LEU A 85 14.77 -5.69 9.33
C LEU A 85 15.57 -6.94 8.97
N TYR A 86 15.10 -8.13 9.38
CA TYR A 86 15.87 -9.36 9.28
C TYR A 86 15.28 -10.40 8.32
N ALA A 87 14.09 -10.15 7.75
CA ALA A 87 13.49 -11.06 6.77
C ALA A 87 13.20 -10.34 5.45
N LEU A 88 13.30 -11.09 4.36
CA LEU A 88 13.02 -10.56 3.03
C LEU A 88 11.51 -10.50 2.78
N PRO A 89 10.98 -9.36 2.31
CA PRO A 89 9.55 -9.23 2.01
C PRO A 89 9.17 -9.97 0.72
N ASN A 90 8.29 -10.97 0.80
CA ASN A 90 7.77 -11.67 -0.38
C ASN A 90 7.20 -10.70 -1.45
N LYS A 91 6.52 -9.64 -1.01
CA LYS A 91 5.90 -8.65 -1.90
C LYS A 91 6.91 -7.89 -2.75
N LEU A 92 8.14 -7.72 -2.29
CA LEU A 92 9.21 -7.12 -3.07
C LEU A 92 9.50 -7.96 -4.31
N PHE A 93 9.67 -9.27 -4.14
CA PHE A 93 9.89 -10.18 -5.26
C PHE A 93 8.67 -10.32 -6.18
N GLU A 94 7.46 -10.29 -5.62
CA GLU A 94 6.23 -10.30 -6.42
C GLU A 94 6.12 -9.06 -7.32
N TYR A 95 6.40 -7.86 -6.79
CA TYR A 95 6.40 -6.62 -7.56
C TYR A 95 7.53 -6.57 -8.59
N MET A 96 8.73 -7.08 -8.25
CA MET A 96 9.83 -7.25 -9.20
C MET A 96 9.44 -8.18 -10.35
N ALA A 97 8.83 -9.32 -10.05
CA ALA A 97 8.39 -10.30 -11.06
C ALA A 97 7.29 -9.72 -11.98
N ALA A 98 6.52 -8.75 -11.50
CA ALA A 98 5.54 -8.01 -12.29
C ALA A 98 6.13 -6.81 -13.06
N GLY A 99 7.44 -6.55 -12.94
CA GLY A 99 8.10 -5.45 -13.65
C GLY A 99 7.78 -4.06 -13.12
N MET A 100 7.29 -3.95 -11.88
CA MET A 100 6.92 -2.67 -11.26
C MET A 100 8.14 -1.94 -10.70
N VAL A 101 8.11 -0.61 -10.74
CA VAL A 101 9.08 0.22 -10.00
C VAL A 101 8.83 0.07 -8.51
N LEU A 102 9.89 -0.03 -7.70
CA LEU A 102 9.75 -0.24 -6.26
C LEU A 102 9.96 1.05 -5.47
N LEU A 103 9.06 1.30 -4.53
CA LEU A 103 9.23 2.30 -3.47
C LEU A 103 9.15 1.58 -2.12
N THR A 104 10.25 1.59 -1.38
CA THR A 104 10.34 0.88 -0.10
C THR A 104 11.01 1.76 0.95
N SER A 105 10.77 1.45 2.22
CA SER A 105 11.47 2.07 3.34
C SER A 105 12.98 1.88 3.23
N ASP A 106 13.76 2.80 3.79
CA ASP A 106 15.20 2.94 3.61
C ASP A 106 16.06 2.13 4.60
N PHE A 107 15.51 1.06 5.17
CA PHE A 107 16.15 0.24 6.21
C PHE A 107 16.20 -1.24 5.86
#